data_AF-A0A1L9NVE5-F1
#
_entry.id   AF-A0A1L9NVE5-F1
#
_cell.length_a   1.000
_cell.length_b   1.000
_cell.length_c   1.000
_cell.angle_alpha   90.00
_cell.angle_beta   90.00
_cell.angle_gamma   90.00
#
_symmetry.space_group_name_H-M   'P 1'
#
loop_
_entity.id
_entity.type
_entity.pdbx_description
1 polymer ?
#
loop_
_entity_poly.entity_id
_entity_poly.type
_entity_poly.pdbx_seq_one_letter_code
_entity_poly.pdbx_strand_id
1 'polypeptide(L)' 'MAQASSSIRMSKTILLPEAHVSEIVQMALSDHVSFTDIQREFGIGEKQVKALMRDTLKSGSYKAWRRRVRSFGDRRATYK' A
#
# COMPACT_ATOMS: atom_id res chain seq x y z
N MET A 1 2.34 30.94 -3.39
CA MET A 1 2.25 29.95 -2.29
C MET A 1 2.79 28.62 -2.80
N ALA A 2 4.10 28.39 -2.68
CA ALA A 2 4.69 27.10 -3.02
C ALA A 2 4.69 26.27 -1.74
N GLN A 3 3.73 25.35 -1.60
CA GLN A 3 3.76 24.42 -0.48
C GLN A 3 4.93 23.46 -0.71
N ALA A 4 5.84 23.44 0.25
CA ALA A 4 6.94 22.51 0.32
C ALA A 4 6.37 21.08 0.26
N SER A 5 6.57 20.40 -0.86
CA SER A 5 6.25 18.97 -0.97
C SER A 5 7.31 18.24 -0.15
N SER A 6 7.02 18.00 1.13
CA SER A 6 7.83 17.12 1.97
C SER A 6 7.85 15.75 1.32
N SER A 7 9.03 15.33 0.85
CA SER A 7 9.22 14.03 0.24
C SER A 7 9.57 13.04 1.35
N ILE A 8 8.67 12.11 1.65
CA ILE A 8 8.95 11.03 2.60
C ILE A 8 9.91 10.04 1.93
N ARG A 9 11.12 9.92 2.49
CA ARG A 9 12.09 8.89 2.09
C ARG A 9 11.76 7.57 2.78
N MET A 10 11.11 6.66 2.06
CA MET A 10 10.98 5.27 2.50
C MET A 10 12.28 4.49 2.21
N SER A 11 12.62 3.56 3.11
CA SER A 11 13.89 2.79 3.20
C SER A 11 14.28 1.95 1.98
N LYS A 12 13.52 2.01 0.88
CA LYS A 12 13.87 1.37 -0.39
C LYS A 12 13.35 2.18 -1.57
N THR A 13 14.02 3.29 -1.86
CA THR A 13 14.06 3.94 -3.18
C THR A 13 12.69 4.19 -3.84
N ILE A 14 11.78 4.88 -3.16
CA ILE A 14 10.60 5.46 -3.82
C ILE A 14 10.39 6.87 -3.28
N LEU A 15 10.57 7.88 -4.12
CA LEU A 15 10.23 9.28 -3.85
C LEU A 15 8.74 9.45 -4.17
N LEU A 16 7.87 9.11 -3.23
CA LEU A 16 6.43 9.38 -3.34
C LEU A 16 6.11 10.68 -2.60
N PRO A 17 5.25 11.55 -3.17
CA PRO A 17 4.61 12.63 -2.42
C PRO A 17 3.85 12.06 -1.21
N GLU A 18 3.79 12.81 -0.11
CA GLU A 18 2.98 12.43 1.07
C GLU A 18 1.52 12.15 0.71
N ALA A 19 0.97 12.91 -0.24
CA ALA A 19 -0.40 12.71 -0.74
C ALA A 19 -0.59 11.28 -1.27
N HIS A 20 0.32 10.80 -2.13
CA HIS A 20 0.24 9.47 -2.71
C HIS A 20 0.41 8.39 -1.64
N VAL A 21 1.25 8.61 -0.62
CA VAL A 21 1.40 7.65 0.49
C VAL A 21 0.06 7.45 1.21
N SER A 22 -0.64 8.54 1.52
CA SER A 22 -1.96 8.47 2.16
C SER A 22 -2.96 7.73 1.28
N GLU A 23 -3.02 8.05 -0.02
CA GLU A 23 -3.91 7.39 -0.98
C GLU A 23 -3.62 5.89 -1.10
N ILE A 24 -2.36 5.50 -1.28
CA ILE A 24 -1.96 4.09 -1.33
C ILE A 24 -2.35 3.36 -0.04
N VAL A 25 -2.19 3.99 1.12
CA VAL A 25 -2.59 3.39 2.41
C VAL A 25 -4.11 3.23 2.47
N GLN A 26 -4.89 4.22 2.05
CA GLN A 26 -6.36 4.11 2.02
C GLN A 26 -6.82 3.01 1.06
N MET A 27 -6.25 2.98 -0.14
CA MET A 27 -6.51 1.95 -1.13
C MET A 27 -6.14 0.56 -0.62
N ALA A 28 -4.95 0.39 -0.02
CA ALA A 28 -4.51 -0.90 0.51
C ALA A 28 -5.35 -1.38 1.70
N LEU A 29 -5.97 -0.47 2.46
CA LEU A 29 -6.89 -0.82 3.55
C LEU A 29 -8.29 -1.19 3.05
N SER A 30 -8.65 -0.81 1.82
CA SER A 30 -9.91 -1.12 1.17
C SER A 30 -9.94 -2.57 0.68
N ASP A 31 -11.01 -3.28 1.03
CA ASP A 31 -11.21 -4.66 0.61
C ASP A 31 -11.61 -4.79 -0.88
N HIS A 32 -11.88 -3.66 -1.54
CA HIS A 32 -12.30 -3.59 -2.94
C HIS A 32 -11.16 -3.30 -3.92
N VAL A 33 -9.99 -2.92 -3.42
CA VAL A 33 -8.85 -2.53 -4.25
C VAL A 33 -7.82 -3.66 -4.27
N SER A 34 -7.36 -4.05 -5.46
CA SER A 34 -6.27 -5.02 -5.59
C SER A 34 -4.90 -4.34 -5.61
N PHE A 35 -3.85 -5.10 -5.29
CA PHE A 35 -2.48 -4.64 -5.50
C PHE A 35 -2.19 -4.35 -6.98
N THR A 36 -2.90 -4.99 -7.91
CA THR A 36 -2.79 -4.70 -9.35
C THR A 36 -3.33 -3.31 -9.69
N ASP A 37 -4.44 -2.89 -9.06
CA ASP A 37 -4.99 -1.54 -9.27
C ASP A 37 -4.03 -0.48 -8.75
N ILE A 38 -3.50 -0.69 -7.53
CA ILE A 38 -2.48 0.19 -6.94
C ILE A 38 -1.22 0.23 -7.84
N GLN A 39 -0.81 -0.90 -8.41
CA GLN A 39 0.31 -0.94 -9.35
C GLN A 39 0.03 -0.21 -10.65
N ARG A 40 -1.21 -0.26 -11.17
CA ARG A 40 -1.59 0.45 -12.39
C ARG A 40 -1.61 1.96 -12.19
N GLU A 41 -2.06 2.42 -11.02
CA GLU A 41 -2.21 3.85 -10.73
C GLU A 41 -0.91 4.50 -10.24
N PHE A 42 -0.17 3.82 -9.36
CA PHE A 42 1.03 4.38 -8.71
C PHE A 42 2.34 3.74 -9.19
N GLY A 43 2.29 2.73 -10.07
CA GLY A 43 3.48 2.03 -10.56
C GLY A 43 4.16 1.14 -9.52
N ILE A 44 3.60 0.98 -8.33
CA ILE A 44 4.22 0.20 -7.25
C ILE A 44 3.61 -1.20 -7.10
N GLY A 45 4.46 -2.21 -7.03
CA GLY A 45 4.03 -3.60 -6.89
C GLY A 45 3.64 -3.95 -5.44
N GLU A 46 2.97 -5.09 -5.28
CA GLU A 46 2.54 -5.63 -3.98
C GLU A 46 3.64 -5.62 -2.91
N LYS A 47 4.88 -5.98 -3.27
CA LYS A 47 6.02 -5.98 -2.35
C LYS A 47 6.31 -4.59 -1.77
N GLN A 48 6.20 -3.55 -2.60
CA GLN A 48 6.41 -2.16 -2.19
C GLN A 48 5.25 -1.67 -1.33
N VAL A 49 4.00 -2.00 -1.71
CA VAL A 49 2.81 -1.68 -0.88
C VAL A 49 2.92 -2.35 0.49
N LYS A 50 3.31 -3.62 0.57
CA LYS A 50 3.52 -4.33 1.85
C LYS A 50 4.62 -3.73 2.70
N ALA A 51 5.68 -3.18 2.08
CA ALA A 51 6.74 -2.48 2.79
C ALA A 51 6.25 -1.13 3.32
N LEU A 52 5.54 -0.37 2.49
CA LEU A 52 4.91 0.90 2.87
C LEU A 52 3.96 0.69 4.06
N MET A 53 3.04 -0.25 3.95
CA MET A 53 2.08 -0.58 5.01
C MET A 53 2.74 -1.02 6.32
N ARG A 54 3.93 -1.62 6.26
CA ARG A 54 4.68 -2.04 7.44
C ARG A 54 5.32 -0.84 8.16
N ASP A 55 5.71 0.17 7.40
CA ASP A 55 6.33 1.39 7.91
C ASP A 55 5.26 2.38 8.43
N THR A 56 4.10 2.44 7.78
CA THR A 56 3.01 3.37 8.13
C THR A 56 2.12 2.87 9.27
N LEU A 57 1.84 1.57 9.36
CA LEU A 57 0.96 1.02 10.40
C LEU A 57 1.72 0.61 11.66
N LYS A 58 1.05 0.77 12.81
CA LYS A 58 1.46 0.10 14.05
C LYS A 58 1.48 -1.42 13.84
N SER A 59 2.40 -2.09 14.53
CA SER A 59 2.63 -3.54 14.42
C SER A 59 1.36 -4.40 14.56
N GLY A 60 0.45 -4.04 15.48
CA GLY A 60 -0.85 -4.70 15.66
C GLY A 60 -1.78 -4.54 14.45
N SER A 61 -1.93 -3.31 13.96
CA SER A 61 -2.75 -2.99 12.78
C SER A 61 -2.19 -3.65 11.52
N TYR A 62 -0.87 -3.67 11.35
CA TYR A 62 -0.22 -4.38 10.26
C TYR A 62 -0.51 -5.88 10.27
N LYS A 63 -0.45 -6.53 11.45
CA LYS A 63 -0.82 -7.96 11.59
C LYS A 63 -2.28 -8.21 11.21
N ALA A 64 -3.21 -7.35 11.64
CA ALA A 64 -4.63 -7.48 11.30
C ALA A 64 -4.87 -7.31 9.80
N TRP A 65 -4.27 -6.29 9.19
CA TRP A 65 -4.31 -6.07 7.74
C TRP A 65 -3.75 -7.26 6.96
N ARG A 66 -2.60 -7.82 7.38
CA ARG A 66 -2.01 -9.01 6.74
C ARG A 66 -2.93 -10.23 6.78
N ARG A 67 -3.71 -10.42 7.84
CA ARG A 67 -4.73 -11.48 7.90
C ARG A 67 -5.83 -11.25 6.89
N ARG A 68 -6.33 -10.02 6.75
CA ARG A 68 -7.32 -9.66 5.72
C ARG A 68 -6.78 -9.94 4.32
N VAL A 69 -5.61 -9.39 3.98
CA VAL A 69 -4.96 -9.59 2.68
C VAL A 69 -4.82 -11.06 2.32
N ARG A 70 -4.48 -11.93 3.29
CA ARG A 70 -4.39 -13.37 3.04
C ARG A 70 -5.75 -13.99 2.71
N SER A 71 -6.80 -13.61 3.44
CA SER A 71 -8.18 -14.06 3.17
C SER A 71 -8.69 -13.59 1.80
N PHE A 72 -8.35 -12.37 1.38
CA PHE A 72 -8.71 -11.85 0.06
C PHE A 72 -7.87 -12.43 -1.09
N GLY A 73 -6.58 -12.70 -0.85
CA GLY A 73 -5.71 -13.34 -1.83
C GLY A 73 -6.13 -14.78 -2.12
N ASP A 74 -6.57 -15.50 -1.09
CA ASP A 74 -7.06 -16.89 -1.21
C ASP A 74 -8.30 -16.96 -2.11
N ARG A 75 -9.24 -16.01 -1.97
CA ARG A 75 -10.43 -15.91 -2.84
C ARG A 75 -10.11 -15.67 -4.32
N ARG A 76 -8.94 -15.11 -4.64
CA ARG A 76 -8.51 -14.82 -6.01
C ARG A 76 -7.65 -15.92 -6.64
N ALA A 77 -7.22 -16.93 -5.87
CA ALA A 77 -6.54 -18.10 -6.42
C ALA A 77 -7.50 -19.04 -7.17
N THR A 78 -8.82 -18.87 -6.98
CA THR A 78 -9.86 -19.61 -7.70
C THR A 78 -10.15 -19.01 -9.08
N TYR A 79 -9.14 -18.88 -9.93
CA TYR A 79 -9.31 -18.78 -11.38
C TYR A 79 -7.99 -19.25 -12.02
N LYS A 80 -7.88 -20.55 -12.24
CA LYS A 80 -6.98 -21.11 -13.23
C LYS A 80 -7.67 -22.27 -13.93
#